data_AF-X0YCE0-F1
#
_entry.id   AF-X0YCE0-F1
#
_cell.length_a   1.000
_cell.length_b   1.000
_cell.length_c   1.000
_cell.angle_alpha   90.00
_cell.angle_beta   90.00
_cell.angle_gamma   90.00
#
_symmetry.space_group_name_H-M   'P 1'
#
loop_
_entity.id
_entity.type
_entity.pdbx_description
1 polymer ?
#
loop_
_entity_poly.entity_id
_entity_poly.type
_entity_poly.pdbx_seq_one_letter_code
_entity_poly.pdbx_strand_id
1 'polypeptide(L)'
;YSHPHPKSPNTAIIRNKAGLPMPTELNGEPASEYLIDEEEMAIRQERMRNVCLSCHSTQWVDNQFARFENTIRTTDEMTLTATKILMTAWEKGAAQGLPQGANIFDEAIEKKWVEQWLFYANATRYASAMAGADYGTYANGRWYMSKNIQEMHDWLQFKLKDGK
;
A
#
# COMPACT_ATOMS: atom_id res chain seq x y z
N TYR A 1 1.47 0.69 2.97
CA TYR A 1 0.14 1.33 2.82
C TYR A 1 0.32 2.70 2.21
N SER A 2 -0.73 3.28 1.64
CA SER A 2 -0.75 4.72 1.46
C SER A 2 -0.80 5.39 2.83
N HIS A 3 -0.33 6.62 2.91
CA HIS A 3 -0.27 7.36 4.16
C HIS A 3 -0.31 8.86 3.87
N PRO A 4 -0.71 9.69 4.85
CA PRO A 4 -0.58 11.14 4.72
C PRO A 4 0.87 11.53 4.41
N HIS A 5 1.06 12.66 3.71
CA HIS A 5 2.39 13.10 3.31
C HIS A 5 3.28 13.39 4.54
N PRO A 6 4.59 13.09 4.49
CA PRO A 6 5.52 13.52 5.53
C PRO A 6 5.50 15.05 5.73
N LYS A 7 5.58 15.49 7.00
CA LYS A 7 5.73 16.92 7.34
C LYS A 7 7.06 17.49 6.86
N SER A 8 8.10 16.65 6.83
CA SER A 8 9.47 16.99 6.47
C SER A 8 9.92 16.23 5.22
N PRO A 9 10.73 16.84 4.34
CA PRO A 9 11.35 16.14 3.22
C PRO A 9 12.38 15.09 3.68
N ASN A 10 12.92 15.21 4.90
CA ASN A 10 13.81 14.19 5.46
C ASN A 10 12.98 13.03 6.02
N THR A 11 12.70 12.02 5.18
CA THR A 11 11.92 10.84 5.57
C THR A 11 12.72 9.79 6.34
N ALA A 12 14.06 9.91 6.38
CA ALA A 12 14.92 8.95 7.09
C ALA A 12 14.73 8.96 8.61
N ILE A 13 14.12 10.02 9.15
CA ILE A 13 13.80 10.16 10.58
C ILE A 13 12.55 9.38 11.00
N ILE A 14 11.71 8.98 10.05
CA ILE A 14 10.41 8.39 10.34
C ILE A 14 10.62 7.04 11.04
N ARG A 15 9.96 6.87 12.18
CA ARG A 15 9.87 5.60 12.89
C ARG A 15 8.42 5.32 13.22
N ASN A 16 7.97 4.11 12.93
CA ASN A 16 6.69 3.64 13.44
C ASN A 16 6.83 3.20 14.92
N LYS A 17 5.73 2.88 15.59
CA LYS A 17 5.69 2.43 16.99
C LYS A 17 6.49 1.14 17.22
N ALA A 18 6.61 0.28 16.20
CA ALA A 18 7.47 -0.90 16.23
C ALA A 18 8.97 -0.59 16.05
N GLY A 19 9.35 0.68 15.87
CA GLY A 19 10.74 1.11 15.70
C GLY A 19 11.29 0.91 14.28
N LEU A 20 10.45 0.48 13.32
CA LEU A 20 10.86 0.28 11.93
C LEU A 20 10.93 1.62 11.17
N PRO A 21 11.83 1.76 10.18
CA PRO A 21 11.93 2.95 9.33
C PRO A 21 10.80 2.98 8.29
N MET A 22 9.56 2.99 8.75
CA MET A 22 8.35 2.94 7.91
C MET A 22 7.35 4.01 8.35
N PRO A 23 6.60 4.62 7.41
CA PRO A 23 5.58 5.63 7.70
C PRO A 23 4.28 5.05 8.24
N THR A 24 4.15 3.73 8.28
CA THR A 24 3.00 3.01 8.80
C THR A 24 3.46 1.77 9.57
N GLU A 25 2.61 1.27 10.44
CA GLU A 25 2.71 -0.09 10.97
C GLU A 25 2.40 -1.14 9.89
N LEU A 26 2.68 -2.40 10.20
CA LEU A 26 2.30 -3.54 9.34
C LEU A 26 0.79 -3.73 9.23
N ASN A 27 -0.02 -3.14 10.11
CA ASN A 27 -1.49 -3.14 10.01
C ASN A 27 -2.05 -1.91 9.26
N GLY A 28 -1.20 -0.96 8.85
CA GLY A 28 -1.61 0.25 8.16
C GLY A 28 -1.78 1.50 9.03
N GLU A 29 -1.69 1.37 10.36
CA GLU A 29 -1.73 2.53 11.26
C GLU A 29 -0.59 3.51 10.94
N PRO A 30 -0.88 4.81 10.75
CA PRO A 30 0.14 5.80 10.38
C PRO A 30 1.07 6.17 11.54
N ALA A 31 2.32 6.50 11.21
CA ALA A 31 3.27 7.12 12.13
C ALA A 31 2.97 8.64 12.25
N SER A 32 1.79 9.00 12.77
CA SER A 32 1.19 10.34 12.69
C SER A 32 2.05 11.50 13.21
N GLU A 33 3.01 11.22 14.10
CA GLU A 33 3.97 12.23 14.57
C GLU A 33 4.72 12.89 13.39
N TYR A 34 5.04 12.10 12.36
CA TYR A 34 5.85 12.52 11.21
C TYR A 34 5.04 12.95 9.99
N LEU A 35 3.71 12.77 10.00
CA LEU A 35 2.85 12.95 8.83
C LEU A 35 1.86 14.10 9.02
N ILE A 36 1.52 14.80 7.94
CA ILE A 36 0.54 15.89 7.99
C ILE A 36 -0.80 15.40 8.55
N ASP A 37 -1.50 16.29 9.24
CA ASP A 37 -2.83 16.03 9.78
C ASP A 37 -3.92 16.18 8.72
N GLU A 38 -5.15 15.85 9.10
CA GLU A 38 -6.32 15.89 8.23
C GLU A 38 -6.64 17.32 7.74
N GLU A 39 -6.36 18.34 8.56
CA GLU A 39 -6.58 19.74 8.19
C GLU A 39 -5.65 20.15 7.04
N GLU A 40 -4.36 19.87 7.15
CA GLU A 40 -3.39 20.16 6.10
C GLU A 40 -3.63 19.29 4.85
N MET A 41 -4.07 18.04 5.01
CA MET A 41 -4.51 17.22 3.87
C MET A 41 -5.67 17.86 3.12
N ALA A 42 -6.70 18.33 3.82
CA ALA A 42 -7.86 18.97 3.23
C ALA A 42 -7.48 20.27 2.49
N ILE A 43 -6.61 21.10 3.08
CA ILE A 43 -6.10 22.31 2.44
C ILE A 43 -5.37 21.97 1.13
N ARG A 44 -4.50 20.96 1.13
CA ARG A 44 -3.76 20.55 -0.07
C ARG A 44 -4.67 19.95 -1.14
N GLN A 45 -5.65 19.14 -0.74
CA GLN A 45 -6.64 18.57 -1.64
C GLN A 45 -7.44 19.67 -2.33
N GLU A 46 -7.93 20.65 -1.59
CA GLU A 46 -8.72 21.76 -2.16
C GLU A 46 -7.89 22.62 -3.13
N ARG A 47 -6.61 22.87 -2.83
CA ARG A 47 -5.71 23.54 -3.78
C ARG A 47 -5.60 22.78 -5.10
N MET A 48 -5.48 21.45 -5.07
CA MET A 48 -5.43 20.64 -6.29
C MET A 48 -6.76 20.65 -7.04
N ARG A 49 -7.89 20.57 -6.33
CA ARG A 49 -9.23 20.66 -6.93
C ARG A 49 -9.42 21.94 -7.73
N ASN A 50 -8.95 23.07 -7.21
CA ASN A 50 -9.04 24.37 -7.89
C ASN A 50 -8.28 24.42 -9.22
N VAL A 51 -7.17 23.69 -9.36
CA VAL A 51 -6.48 23.53 -10.65
C VAL A 51 -7.37 22.77 -11.63
N CYS A 52 -7.99 21.67 -11.20
CA CYS A 52 -8.88 20.87 -12.04
C CYS A 52 -10.13 21.66 -12.49
N LEU A 53 -10.69 22.49 -11.59
CA LEU A 53 -11.86 23.33 -11.83
C LEU A 53 -11.63 24.42 -12.90
N SER A 54 -10.38 24.69 -13.26
CA SER A 54 -10.06 25.61 -14.36
C SER A 54 -10.48 25.06 -15.73
N CYS A 55 -10.61 23.73 -15.86
CA CYS A 55 -10.91 23.05 -17.14
C CYS A 55 -12.08 22.06 -17.07
N HIS A 56 -12.47 21.60 -15.87
CA HIS A 56 -13.49 20.56 -15.67
C HIS A 56 -14.62 21.05 -14.77
N SER A 57 -15.82 20.49 -14.97
CA SER A 57 -16.97 20.78 -14.11
C SER A 57 -16.77 20.25 -12.69
N THR A 58 -17.42 20.89 -11.71
CA THR A 58 -17.41 20.45 -10.31
C THR A 58 -17.77 18.98 -10.17
N GLN A 59 -18.83 18.52 -10.84
CA GLN A 59 -19.25 17.12 -10.80
C GLN A 59 -18.15 16.16 -11.26
N TRP A 60 -17.37 16.51 -12.28
CA TRP A 60 -16.27 15.67 -12.74
C TRP A 60 -15.15 15.62 -11.69
N VAL A 61 -14.78 16.77 -11.13
CA VAL A 61 -13.72 16.87 -10.10
C VAL A 61 -14.11 16.10 -8.84
N ASP A 62 -15.34 16.27 -8.35
CA ASP A 62 -15.88 15.56 -7.19
C ASP A 62 -15.77 14.04 -7.37
N ASN A 63 -16.23 13.53 -8.52
CA ASN A 63 -16.19 12.10 -8.82
C ASN A 63 -14.77 11.57 -9.01
N GLN A 64 -13.85 12.38 -9.55
CA GLN A 64 -12.45 11.99 -9.70
C GLN A 64 -11.77 11.77 -8.35
N PHE A 65 -11.97 12.68 -7.39
CA PHE A 65 -11.42 12.54 -6.04
C PHE A 65 -12.10 11.40 -5.26
N ALA A 66 -13.43 11.25 -5.34
CA ALA A 66 -14.12 10.13 -4.72
C ALA A 66 -13.63 8.76 -5.25
N ARG A 67 -13.39 8.66 -6.57
CA ARG A 67 -12.79 7.46 -7.19
C ARG A 67 -11.37 7.22 -6.69
N PHE A 68 -10.58 8.28 -6.52
CA PHE A 68 -9.21 8.19 -6.04
C PHE A 68 -9.15 7.72 -4.59
N GLU A 69 -9.96 8.29 -3.70
CA GLU A 69 -10.08 7.88 -2.30
C GLU A 69 -10.52 6.41 -2.18
N ASN A 70 -11.50 5.99 -2.97
CA ASN A 70 -11.89 4.58 -3.03
C ASN A 70 -10.75 3.68 -3.53
N THR A 71 -9.93 4.15 -4.47
CA THR A 71 -8.75 3.41 -4.93
C THR A 71 -7.72 3.27 -3.83
N ILE A 72 -7.43 4.34 -3.08
CA ILE A 72 -6.55 4.28 -1.92
C ILE A 72 -7.04 3.21 -0.94
N ARG A 73 -8.30 3.30 -0.51
CA ARG A 73 -8.91 2.36 0.44
C ARG A 73 -8.76 0.89 -0.02
N THR A 74 -9.21 0.59 -1.24
CA THR A 74 -9.18 -0.79 -1.77
C THR A 74 -7.75 -1.33 -1.94
N THR A 75 -6.81 -0.49 -2.40
CA THR A 75 -5.41 -0.92 -2.54
C THR A 75 -4.73 -1.18 -1.20
N ASP A 76 -5.10 -0.43 -0.15
CA ASP A 76 -4.60 -0.65 1.20
C ASP A 76 -5.21 -1.89 1.86
N GLU A 77 -6.50 -2.18 1.62
CA GLU A 77 -7.14 -3.44 2.04
C GLU A 77 -6.46 -4.67 1.42
N MET A 78 -6.12 -4.60 0.13
CA MET A 78 -5.38 -5.66 -0.55
C MET A 78 -3.93 -5.79 -0.05
N THR A 79 -3.28 -4.65 0.27
CA THR A 79 -1.95 -4.65 0.90
C THR A 79 -2.00 -5.28 2.30
N LEU A 80 -3.04 -4.99 3.09
CA LEU A 80 -3.25 -5.61 4.40
C LEU A 80 -3.45 -7.11 4.28
N THR A 81 -4.19 -7.54 3.26
CA THR A 81 -4.41 -8.97 2.99
C THR A 81 -3.09 -9.69 2.71
N ALA A 82 -2.25 -9.14 1.82
CA ALA A 82 -0.92 -9.70 1.55
C ALA A 82 -0.03 -9.70 2.81
N THR A 83 -0.07 -8.62 3.60
CA THR A 83 0.71 -8.52 4.85
C THR A 83 0.27 -9.57 5.87
N LYS A 84 -1.04 -9.85 6.00
CA LYS A 84 -1.56 -10.92 6.86
C LYS A 84 -1.11 -12.32 6.40
N ILE A 85 -1.05 -12.56 5.09
CA ILE A 85 -0.52 -13.83 4.55
C ILE A 85 0.96 -13.97 4.93
N LEU A 86 1.76 -12.92 4.76
CA LEU A 86 3.18 -12.91 5.15
C LEU A 86 3.36 -13.14 6.67
N MET A 87 2.61 -12.44 7.50
CA MET A 87 2.65 -12.62 8.96
C MET A 87 2.29 -14.07 9.35
N THR A 88 1.31 -14.67 8.68
CA THR A 88 0.94 -16.08 8.90
C THR A 88 2.10 -17.02 8.51
N ALA A 89 2.83 -16.71 7.44
CA ALA A 89 4.00 -17.48 7.03
C ALA A 89 5.10 -17.44 8.09
N TRP A 90 5.38 -16.26 8.67
CA TRP A 90 6.34 -16.11 9.76
C TRP A 90 5.89 -16.81 11.05
N GLU A 91 4.60 -16.69 11.41
CA GLU A 91 4.04 -17.32 12.61
C GLU A 91 4.10 -18.86 12.53
N LYS A 92 3.84 -19.41 11.35
CA LYS A 92 3.83 -20.86 11.12
C LYS A 92 5.20 -21.44 10.74
N GLY A 93 6.25 -20.64 10.74
CA GLY A 93 7.60 -21.07 10.39
C GLY A 93 7.79 -21.46 8.92
N ALA A 94 6.89 -21.03 8.02
CA ALA A 94 7.05 -21.21 6.58
C ALA A 94 8.07 -20.23 5.98
N ALA A 95 8.33 -19.12 6.68
CA ALA A 95 9.37 -18.11 6.44
C ALA A 95 9.87 -17.58 7.80
N GLN A 96 10.98 -16.86 7.83
CA GLN A 96 11.52 -16.19 9.02
C GLN A 96 11.48 -14.68 8.81
N GLY A 97 10.90 -13.94 9.76
CA GLY A 97 10.81 -12.47 9.68
C GLY A 97 10.94 -11.79 11.03
N LEU A 98 10.17 -10.72 11.24
CA LEU A 98 10.25 -9.91 12.47
C LEU A 98 10.18 -10.72 13.77
N PRO A 99 9.27 -11.70 13.95
CA PRO A 99 9.20 -12.46 15.20
C PRO A 99 10.49 -13.25 15.50
N GLN A 100 11.28 -13.56 14.48
CA GLN A 100 12.56 -14.27 14.57
C GLN A 100 13.77 -13.32 14.56
N GLY A 101 13.56 -12.01 14.47
CA GLY A 101 14.64 -11.02 14.29
C GLY A 101 15.36 -11.15 12.94
N ALA A 102 14.73 -11.79 11.95
CA ALA A 102 15.28 -12.00 10.62
C ALA A 102 14.98 -10.81 9.70
N ASN A 103 15.65 -10.78 8.55
CA ASN A 103 15.35 -9.86 7.47
C ASN A 103 13.93 -10.16 6.93
N ILE A 104 13.20 -9.12 6.49
CA ILE A 104 11.83 -9.24 5.99
C ILE A 104 11.72 -9.05 4.47
N PHE A 105 12.86 -9.16 3.77
CA PHE A 105 12.99 -8.83 2.36
C PHE A 105 13.88 -9.80 1.59
N ASP A 106 14.22 -10.98 2.10
CA ASP A 106 15.14 -11.91 1.43
C ASP A 106 14.49 -13.22 0.98
N GLU A 107 13.30 -13.56 1.48
CA GLU A 107 12.57 -14.76 1.07
C GLU A 107 11.57 -14.51 -0.07
N ALA A 108 11.17 -15.58 -0.77
CA ALA A 108 10.30 -15.48 -1.95
C ALA A 108 8.92 -14.88 -1.64
N ILE A 109 8.29 -15.26 -0.52
CA ILE A 109 6.99 -14.70 -0.10
C ILE A 109 7.11 -13.23 0.29
N GLU A 110 8.26 -12.80 0.80
CA GLU A 110 8.54 -11.41 1.14
C GLU A 110 8.72 -10.56 -0.10
N LYS A 111 9.40 -11.07 -1.13
CA LYS A 111 9.47 -10.39 -2.44
C LYS A 111 8.08 -10.19 -3.04
N LYS A 112 7.21 -11.21 -2.99
CA LYS A 112 5.81 -11.08 -3.43
C LYS A 112 5.04 -10.04 -2.61
N TRP A 113 5.23 -10.01 -1.30
CA TRP A 113 4.67 -8.96 -0.46
C TRP A 113 5.16 -7.57 -0.87
N VAL A 114 6.46 -7.40 -1.13
CA VAL A 114 7.03 -6.14 -1.64
C VAL A 114 6.39 -5.73 -2.96
N GLU A 115 6.28 -6.63 -3.93
CA GLU A 115 5.63 -6.34 -5.22
C GLU A 115 4.18 -5.85 -5.03
N GLN A 116 3.45 -6.41 -4.06
CA GLN A 116 2.07 -6.03 -3.78
C GLN A 116 1.91 -4.53 -3.55
N TRP A 117 2.70 -3.97 -2.63
CA TRP A 117 2.55 -2.58 -2.22
C TRP A 117 3.45 -1.63 -3.00
N LEU A 118 4.68 -2.06 -3.34
CA LEU A 118 5.67 -1.20 -3.99
C LEU A 118 5.38 -1.02 -5.49
N PHE A 119 4.90 -2.07 -6.16
CA PHE A 119 4.63 -2.04 -7.60
C PHE A 119 3.13 -1.93 -7.87
N TYR A 120 2.35 -2.94 -7.44
CA TYR A 120 0.98 -3.08 -7.94
C TYR A 120 0.00 -2.07 -7.33
N ALA A 121 0.05 -1.89 -6.00
CA ALA A 121 -0.76 -0.87 -5.33
C ALA A 121 -0.36 0.55 -5.77
N ASN A 122 0.94 0.82 -5.91
CA ASN A 122 1.42 2.12 -6.38
C ASN A 122 1.00 2.40 -7.81
N ALA A 123 1.21 1.49 -8.76
CA ALA A 123 0.74 1.66 -10.15
C ALA A 123 -0.76 1.94 -10.20
N THR A 124 -1.55 1.20 -9.41
CA THR A 124 -3.00 1.36 -9.31
C THR A 124 -3.41 2.74 -8.77
N ARG A 125 -2.74 3.22 -7.71
CA ARG A 125 -2.99 4.56 -7.13
C ARG A 125 -2.55 5.68 -8.08
N TYR A 126 -1.39 5.55 -8.71
CA TYR A 126 -0.88 6.51 -9.69
C TYR A 126 -1.82 6.64 -10.90
N ALA A 127 -2.26 5.51 -11.46
CA ALA A 127 -3.22 5.50 -12.54
C ALA A 127 -4.54 6.17 -12.14
N SER A 128 -5.04 5.89 -10.93
CA SER A 128 -6.27 6.54 -10.45
C SER A 128 -6.12 8.04 -10.24
N ALA A 129 -5.01 8.49 -9.64
CA ALA A 129 -4.73 9.90 -9.39
C ALA A 129 -4.61 10.73 -10.68
N MET A 130 -3.96 10.17 -11.70
CA MET A 130 -3.59 10.88 -12.94
C MET A 130 -4.40 10.43 -14.16
N ALA A 131 -5.58 9.84 -13.95
CA ALA A 131 -6.47 9.35 -15.00
C ALA A 131 -5.81 8.37 -16.00
N GLY A 132 -4.86 7.57 -15.53
CA GLY A 132 -4.27 6.46 -16.27
C GLY A 132 -5.27 5.31 -16.46
N ALA A 133 -5.14 4.61 -17.59
CA ALA A 133 -5.96 3.45 -17.93
C ALA A 133 -5.27 2.14 -17.50
N ASP A 134 -4.45 1.56 -18.38
CA ASP A 134 -4.06 0.15 -18.24
C ASP A 134 -3.10 -0.13 -17.07
N TYR A 135 -2.31 0.86 -16.65
CA TYR A 135 -1.50 0.79 -15.42
C TYR A 135 -2.35 0.62 -14.15
N GLY A 136 -3.65 0.95 -14.20
CA GLY A 136 -4.62 0.70 -13.14
C GLY A 136 -5.24 -0.69 -13.18
N THR A 137 -4.99 -1.47 -14.23
CA THR A 137 -5.64 -2.76 -14.52
C THR A 137 -4.61 -3.85 -14.85
N TYR A 138 -4.23 -4.01 -16.11
CA TYR A 138 -3.48 -5.17 -16.60
C TYR A 138 -1.98 -4.91 -16.71
N ALA A 139 -1.55 -3.65 -16.82
CA ALA A 139 -0.14 -3.29 -16.79
C ALA A 139 0.32 -3.08 -15.33
N ASN A 140 0.46 -4.17 -14.57
CA ASN A 140 0.87 -4.17 -13.16
C ASN A 140 -0.13 -3.46 -12.21
N GLY A 141 -1.41 -3.40 -12.56
CA GLY A 141 -2.46 -2.82 -11.72
C GLY A 141 -3.25 -3.86 -10.93
N ARG A 142 -4.58 -3.66 -10.87
CA ARG A 142 -5.51 -4.51 -10.10
C ARG A 142 -5.44 -6.00 -10.42
N TRP A 143 -5.19 -6.37 -11.67
CA TRP A 143 -5.05 -7.79 -12.04
C TRP A 143 -3.86 -8.44 -11.33
N TYR A 144 -2.73 -7.75 -11.27
CA TYR A 144 -1.54 -8.25 -10.60
C TYR A 144 -1.70 -8.21 -9.07
N MET A 145 -2.40 -7.21 -8.53
CA MET A 145 -2.71 -7.18 -7.10
C MET A 145 -3.53 -8.39 -6.64
N SER A 146 -4.53 -8.83 -7.42
CA SER A 146 -5.35 -9.99 -7.06
C SER A 146 -4.59 -11.29 -7.31
N LYS A 147 -3.91 -11.41 -8.46
CA LYS A 147 -3.08 -12.56 -8.81
C LYS A 147 -2.00 -12.82 -7.76
N ASN A 148 -1.30 -11.78 -7.31
CA ASN A 148 -0.21 -11.92 -6.36
C ASN A 148 -0.68 -12.36 -4.97
N ILE A 149 -1.85 -11.89 -4.50
CA ILE A 149 -2.47 -12.40 -3.26
C ILE A 149 -2.74 -13.91 -3.37
N GLN A 150 -3.29 -14.36 -4.49
CA GLN A 150 -3.53 -15.78 -4.73
C GLN A 150 -2.23 -16.57 -4.74
N GLU A 151 -1.20 -16.08 -5.44
CA GLU A 151 0.12 -16.74 -5.47
C GLU A 151 0.79 -16.81 -4.09
N MET A 152 0.69 -15.76 -3.27
CA MET A 152 1.19 -15.77 -1.90
C MET A 152 0.45 -16.80 -1.05
N HIS A 153 -0.88 -16.87 -1.19
CA HIS A 153 -1.70 -17.86 -0.49
C HIS A 153 -1.31 -19.29 -0.90
N ASP A 154 -1.18 -19.56 -2.20
CA ASP A 154 -0.84 -20.89 -2.72
C ASP A 154 0.58 -21.32 -2.33
N TRP A 155 1.53 -20.39 -2.35
CA TRP A 155 2.88 -20.61 -1.85
C TRP A 155 2.87 -21.03 -0.38
N LEU A 156 2.09 -20.32 0.46
CA LEU A 156 1.97 -20.64 1.87
C LEU A 156 1.36 -22.02 2.08
N GLN A 157 0.27 -22.35 1.37
CA GLN A 157 -0.35 -23.67 1.46
C GLN A 157 0.61 -24.79 1.03
N PHE A 158 1.42 -24.56 -0.01
CA PHE A 158 2.42 -25.50 -0.46
C PHE A 158 3.48 -25.75 0.62
N LYS A 159 4.07 -24.68 1.18
CA LYS A 159 5.09 -24.78 2.25
C LYS A 159 4.58 -25.47 3.51
N LEU A 160 3.33 -25.22 3.90
CA LEU A 160 2.72 -25.85 5.07
C LEU A 160 2.36 -27.33 4.86
N LYS A 161 2.30 -27.81 3.62
CA LYS A 161 2.13 -29.23 3.30
C LYS A 161 3.47 -29.97 3.30
N ASP A 162 4.52 -29.36 2.75
CA ASP A 162 5.86 -29.95 2.72
C ASP A 162 6.52 -30.03 4.11
N GLY A 163 6.10 -29.17 5.04
CA GLY A 163 6.55 -29.17 6.44
C GLY A 163 5.80 -30.13 7.36
N LYS A 164 4.87 -30.93 6.84
CA LYS A 164 4.23 -32.05 7.57
C LYS A 164 4.87 -33.37 7.17
#